data_AF-A0A928U1H1-F1
#
_entry.id   AF-A0A928U1H1-F1
#
_cell.length_a   1.000
_cell.length_b   1.000
_cell.length_c   1.000
_cell.angle_alpha   90.00
_cell.angle_beta   90.00
_cell.angle_gamma   90.00
#
_symmetry.space_group_name_H-M   'P 1'
#
loop_
_entity.id
_entity.type
_entity.pdbx_description
1 polymer ?
#
loop_
_entity_poly.entity_id
_entity_poly.type
_entity_poly.pdbx_seq_one_letter_code
_entity_poly.pdbx_strand_id
1 'polypeptide(L)'
;MRQLRILFVIVIGLGLGLGLGLLIGWRLYPTEFVNATPAYLAPAYQQDYVRLVAAGYAMDGDLAAARTRLGSLGEDGEAVLTAVMIDAILKQQNEPEIRQLVNLAAAVGIHSPVMTPYLNQPPEAAP
;
A
#
# COMPACT_ATOMS: atom_id res chain seq x y z
N MET A 1 4.67 52.03 -34.51
CA MET A 1 5.87 51.30 -34.06
C MET A 1 6.09 51.27 -32.53
N ARG A 2 5.62 52.26 -31.74
CA ARG A 2 5.82 52.31 -30.27
C ARG A 2 5.06 51.22 -29.48
N GLN A 3 3.81 50.93 -29.87
CA GLN A 3 2.95 49.91 -29.23
C GLN A 3 3.52 48.49 -29.36
N LEU A 4 4.16 48.16 -30.49
CA LEU A 4 4.74 46.85 -30.75
C LEU A 4 5.92 46.54 -29.82
N ARG A 5 6.73 47.56 -29.48
CA ARG A 5 7.86 47.43 -28.54
C ARG A 5 7.38 47.15 -27.12
N ILE A 6 6.28 47.77 -26.70
CA ILE A 6 5.71 47.56 -25.36
C ILE A 6 5.15 46.14 -25.24
N LEU A 7 4.38 45.69 -26.24
CA LEU A 7 3.86 44.32 -26.28
C LEU A 7 4.99 43.28 -26.22
N PHE A 8 6.08 43.51 -26.96
CA PHE A 8 7.24 42.62 -26.99
C PHE A 8 7.95 42.53 -25.62
N VAL A 9 8.12 43.66 -24.93
CA VAL A 9 8.71 43.68 -23.58
C VAL A 9 7.82 42.97 -22.56
N ILE A 10 6.49 43.11 -22.66
CA ILE A 10 5.54 42.41 -21.79
C ILE A 10 5.60 40.89 -22.01
N VAL A 11 5.61 40.44 -23.27
CA VAL A 11 5.67 39.01 -23.60
C VAL A 11 6.98 38.39 -23.11
N ILE A 12 8.11 39.09 -23.27
CA ILE A 12 9.41 38.62 -22.76
C ILE A 12 9.42 38.59 -21.24
N GLY A 13 8.93 39.64 -20.57
CA GLY A 13 8.84 39.68 -19.11
C GLY A 13 7.97 38.55 -18.55
N LEU A 14 6.83 38.28 -19.18
CA LEU A 14 5.93 37.20 -18.80
C LEU A 14 6.57 35.82 -19.03
N GLY A 15 7.21 35.63 -20.18
CA GLY A 15 7.90 34.37 -20.51
C GLY A 15 9.08 34.09 -19.58
N LEU A 16 9.86 35.13 -19.24
CA LEU A 16 10.96 35.01 -18.27
C LEU A 16 10.43 34.77 -16.86
N GLY A 17 9.38 35.47 -16.43
CA GLY A 17 8.78 35.27 -15.12
C GLY A 17 8.19 33.87 -14.95
N LEU A 18 7.44 33.38 -15.94
CA LEU A 18 6.90 32.02 -15.96
C LEU A 18 8.00 30.98 -16.05
N GLY A 19 9.00 31.18 -16.92
CA GLY A 19 10.12 30.28 -17.08
C GLY A 19 10.94 30.15 -15.80
N LEU A 20 11.26 31.27 -15.15
CA LEU A 20 11.98 31.29 -13.88
C LEU A 20 11.12 30.72 -12.74
N GLY A 21 9.85 31.09 -12.65
CA GLY A 21 8.93 30.56 -11.64
C GLY A 21 8.76 29.05 -11.74
N LEU A 22 8.66 28.51 -12.96
CA LEU A 22 8.57 27.08 -13.21
C LEU A 22 9.90 26.37 -12.95
N LEU A 23 11.03 26.95 -13.36
CA LEU A 23 12.37 26.40 -13.10
C LEU A 23 12.63 26.31 -11.59
N ILE A 24 12.27 27.36 -10.84
CA ILE A 24 12.39 27.44 -9.38
C ILE A 24 11.44 26.42 -8.74
N GLY A 25 10.16 26.41 -9.13
CA GLY A 25 9.17 25.47 -8.60
C GLY A 25 9.54 24.01 -8.84
N TRP A 26 10.15 23.70 -10.00
CA TRP A 26 10.57 22.34 -10.34
C TRP A 26 11.88 21.93 -9.68
N ARG A 27 12.85 22.84 -9.50
CA ARG A 27 14.18 22.53 -8.95
C ARG A 27 14.20 22.53 -7.42
N LEU A 28 13.41 23.38 -6.76
CA LEU A 28 13.39 23.54 -5.29
C LEU A 28 12.35 22.67 -4.58
N TYR A 29 11.31 22.23 -5.29
CA TYR A 29 10.39 21.19 -4.83
C TYR A 29 10.65 19.92 -5.65
N PRO A 30 11.67 19.11 -5.30
CA PRO A 30 11.59 17.73 -5.74
C PRO A 30 10.28 17.19 -5.15
N THR A 31 9.31 16.81 -5.99
CA THR A 31 8.17 15.97 -5.58
C THR A 31 8.69 14.57 -5.32
N GLU A 32 9.64 14.52 -4.42
CA GLU A 32 10.13 13.32 -3.82
C GLU A 32 8.98 12.92 -2.91
N PHE A 33 8.18 11.92 -3.34
CA PHE A 33 7.25 11.21 -2.49
C PHE A 33 8.07 10.47 -1.41
N VAL A 34 8.78 11.21 -0.56
CA VAL A 34 9.78 10.71 0.39
C VAL A 34 9.15 9.94 1.54
N ASN A 35 7.82 9.87 1.60
CA ASN A 35 7.12 9.15 2.66
C ASN A 35 6.02 8.23 2.11
N ALA A 36 6.24 7.58 0.97
CA ALA A 36 5.41 6.46 0.51
C ALA A 36 5.81 5.14 1.22
N THR A 37 6.15 5.21 2.51
CA THR A 37 6.36 4.03 3.33
C THR A 37 4.96 3.48 3.66
N PRO A 38 4.68 2.18 3.44
CA PRO A 38 3.41 1.55 3.82
C PRO A 38 3.01 1.79 5.28
N ALA A 39 3.99 2.08 6.15
CA ALA A 39 3.77 2.49 7.54
C ALA A 39 2.97 3.81 7.72
N TYR A 40 3.03 4.75 6.77
CA TYR A 40 2.26 6.02 6.83
C TYR A 40 0.95 5.99 6.03
N LEU A 41 0.64 4.86 5.38
CA LEU A 41 -0.65 4.67 4.71
C LEU A 41 -1.78 4.77 5.75
N ALA A 42 -2.91 5.37 5.36
CA ALA A 42 -4.09 5.39 6.21
C ALA A 42 -4.46 3.95 6.60
N PRO A 43 -5.04 3.72 7.79
CA PRO A 43 -5.29 2.38 8.32
C PRO A 43 -6.01 1.45 7.33
N ALA A 44 -6.96 1.99 6.55
CA ALA A 44 -7.67 1.23 5.51
C ALA A 44 -6.74 0.67 4.42
N TYR A 45 -5.72 1.41 3.98
CA TYR A 45 -4.79 0.94 2.95
C TYR A 45 -3.75 -0.04 3.50
N GLN A 46 -3.42 0.03 4.80
CA GLN A 46 -2.60 -0.99 5.44
C GLN A 46 -3.33 -2.34 5.46
N GLN A 47 -4.64 -2.31 5.71
CA GLN A 47 -5.48 -3.51 5.66
C GLN A 47 -5.51 -4.14 4.27
N ASP A 48 -5.69 -3.33 3.23
CA ASP A 48 -5.68 -3.81 1.84
C ASP A 48 -4.30 -4.34 1.43
N TYR A 49 -3.22 -3.71 1.88
CA TYR A 49 -1.87 -4.22 1.65
C TYR A 49 -1.67 -5.61 2.28
N VAL A 50 -2.10 -5.81 3.52
CA VAL A 50 -2.02 -7.12 4.19
C VAL A 50 -2.80 -8.19 3.43
N ARG A 51 -4.00 -7.87 2.93
CA ARG A 51 -4.78 -8.79 2.08
C ARG A 51 -3.99 -9.21 0.83
N LEU A 52 -3.32 -8.26 0.18
CA LEU A 52 -2.47 -8.54 -0.99
C LEU A 52 -1.27 -9.41 -0.64
N VAL A 53 -0.63 -9.18 0.52
CA VAL A 53 0.48 -10.03 0.97
C VAL A 53 0.00 -11.46 1.24
N ALA A 54 -1.17 -11.63 1.88
CA ALA A 54 -1.76 -12.94 2.13
C ALA A 54 -2.13 -13.67 0.84
N ALA A 55 -2.72 -12.96 -0.13
CA ALA A 55 -3.02 -13.52 -1.44
C ALA A 55 -1.74 -13.94 -2.20
N GLY A 56 -0.71 -13.10 -2.19
CA GLY A 56 0.59 -13.43 -2.80
C GLY A 56 1.28 -14.62 -2.13
N TYR A 57 1.24 -14.70 -0.80
CA TYR A 57 1.75 -15.85 -0.06
C TYR A 57 1.00 -17.14 -0.41
N ALA A 58 -0.32 -17.07 -0.59
CA ALA A 58 -1.09 -18.24 -0.97
C ALA A 58 -0.82 -18.73 -2.40
N MET A 59 -0.36 -17.84 -3.30
CA MET A 59 0.04 -18.22 -4.66
C MET A 59 1.47 -18.75 -4.72
N ASP A 60 2.42 -18.03 -4.11
CA ASP A 60 3.84 -18.31 -4.26
C ASP A 60 4.40 -19.23 -3.16
N GLY A 61 3.73 -19.31 -1.99
CA GLY A 61 4.21 -20.03 -0.81
C GLY A 61 5.45 -19.43 -0.14
N ASP A 62 5.93 -18.27 -0.61
CA ASP A 62 7.17 -17.66 -0.14
C ASP A 62 6.95 -16.86 1.16
N LEU A 63 7.19 -17.53 2.28
CA LEU A 63 7.10 -16.94 3.61
C LEU A 63 8.15 -15.85 3.84
N ALA A 64 9.33 -15.96 3.24
CA ALA A 64 10.38 -14.96 3.42
C ALA A 64 9.97 -13.64 2.77
N ALA A 65 9.46 -13.70 1.52
CA ALA A 65 8.92 -12.54 0.83
C ALA A 65 7.71 -11.94 1.57
N ALA A 66 6.81 -12.78 2.10
CA ALA A 66 5.66 -12.31 2.87
C ALA A 66 6.08 -11.58 4.16
N ARG A 67 7.07 -12.09 4.91
CA ARG A 67 7.62 -11.43 6.09
C ARG A 67 8.30 -10.11 5.76
N THR A 68 9.07 -10.04 4.67
CA THR A 68 9.67 -8.77 4.23
C THR A 68 8.60 -7.74 3.86
N ARG A 69 7.53 -8.14 3.17
CA ARG A 69 6.41 -7.27 2.83
C ARG A 69 5.66 -6.81 4.07
N LEU A 70 5.34 -7.70 5.01
CA LEU A 70 4.73 -7.33 6.28
C LEU A 70 5.62 -6.41 7.10
N GLY A 71 6.93 -6.66 7.16
CA GLY A 71 7.89 -5.79 7.83
C GLY A 71 7.99 -4.40 7.21
N SER A 72 7.61 -4.22 5.94
CA SER A 72 7.54 -2.90 5.31
C SER A 72 6.42 -2.01 5.86
N LEU A 73 5.44 -2.59 6.59
CA LEU A 73 4.43 -1.85 7.36
C LEU A 73 4.97 -1.34 8.70
N GLY A 74 6.20 -1.72 9.09
CA GLY A 74 6.78 -1.40 10.39
C GLY A 74 6.43 -2.43 11.46
N GLU A 75 6.63 -2.06 12.73
CA GLU A 75 6.41 -2.94 13.89
C GLU A 75 4.93 -3.37 14.05
N ASP A 76 3.99 -2.63 13.46
CA ASP A 76 2.56 -2.92 13.55
C ASP A 76 2.05 -3.91 12.49
N GLY A 77 2.90 -4.38 11.56
CA GLY A 77 2.47 -5.23 10.44
C GLY A 77 1.74 -6.51 10.88
N GLU A 78 2.21 -7.15 11.96
CA GLU A 78 1.56 -8.34 12.55
C GLU A 78 0.27 -8.00 13.29
N ALA A 79 0.21 -6.82 13.92
CA ALA A 79 -1.00 -6.33 14.59
C ALA A 79 -2.11 -6.01 13.56
N VAL A 80 -1.74 -5.37 12.45
CA VAL A 80 -2.65 -5.13 11.32
C VAL A 80 -3.11 -6.45 10.70
N LEU A 81 -2.21 -7.42 10.50
CA LEU A 81 -2.58 -8.77 10.04
C LEU A 81 -3.62 -9.43 10.95
N THR A 82 -3.39 -9.37 12.26
CA THR A 82 -4.34 -9.93 13.24
C THR A 82 -5.69 -9.22 13.17
N ALA A 83 -5.71 -7.90 13.11
CA ALA A 83 -6.94 -7.10 13.02
C ALA A 83 -7.72 -7.40 11.73
N VAL A 84 -7.04 -7.47 10.59
CA VAL A 84 -7.66 -7.79 9.28
C VAL A 84 -8.23 -9.19 9.27
N MET A 85 -7.48 -10.18 9.79
CA MET A 85 -7.95 -11.56 9.89
C MET A 85 -9.21 -11.66 10.75
N ILE A 86 -9.23 -11.03 11.93
CA ILE A 86 -10.40 -11.03 12.82
C ILE A 86 -11.59 -10.34 12.14
N ASP A 87 -11.38 -9.18 11.52
CA ASP A 87 -12.43 -8.45 10.80
C ASP A 87 -13.02 -9.28 9.64
N ALA A 88 -12.17 -9.98 8.88
CA ALA A 88 -12.61 -10.87 7.81
C ALA A 88 -13.46 -12.04 8.33
N ILE A 89 -13.07 -12.64 9.45
CA ILE A 89 -13.84 -13.71 10.12
C ILE A 89 -15.19 -13.17 10.62
N LEU A 90 -15.19 -12.03 11.32
CA LEU A 90 -16.40 -11.44 11.91
C LEU A 90 -17.40 -10.99 10.86
N LYS A 91 -16.92 -10.42 9.75
CA LYS A 91 -17.76 -10.02 8.62
C LYS A 91 -18.16 -11.20 7.73
N GLN A 92 -17.70 -12.41 8.05
CA GLN A 92 -17.89 -13.61 7.26
C GLN A 92 -17.58 -13.35 5.78
N GLN A 93 -16.44 -12.70 5.53
CA GLN A 93 -15.97 -12.44 4.18
C GLN A 93 -15.67 -13.76 3.44
N ASN A 94 -15.28 -13.64 2.18
CA ASN A 94 -14.96 -14.78 1.34
C ASN A 94 -14.08 -15.79 2.08
N GLU A 95 -14.53 -17.04 2.18
CA GLU A 95 -13.75 -18.10 2.81
C GLU A 95 -12.32 -18.26 2.26
N PRO A 96 -12.06 -18.16 0.94
CA PRO A 96 -10.68 -18.24 0.46
C PRO A 96 -9.81 -17.10 1.01
N GLU A 97 -10.33 -15.89 1.15
CA GLU A 97 -9.59 -14.77 1.72
C GLU A 97 -9.27 -15.01 3.21
N ILE A 98 -10.26 -15.46 3.99
CA ILE A 98 -10.08 -15.81 5.39
C ILE A 98 -8.99 -16.88 5.52
N ARG A 99 -9.02 -17.94 4.69
CA ARG A 99 -8.00 -18.98 4.68
C ARG A 99 -6.60 -18.45 4.37
N GLN A 100 -6.47 -17.56 3.39
CA GLN A 100 -5.18 -16.96 3.03
C GLN A 100 -4.60 -16.15 4.19
N LEU A 101 -5.42 -15.32 4.83
CA LEU A 101 -5.03 -14.52 5.99
C LEU A 101 -4.64 -15.41 7.18
N VAL A 102 -5.43 -16.44 7.45
CA VAL A 102 -5.17 -17.40 8.52
C VAL A 102 -3.88 -18.19 8.28
N ASN A 103 -3.62 -18.63 7.04
CA ASN A 103 -2.41 -19.35 6.69
C ASN A 103 -1.16 -18.48 6.81
N LEU A 104 -1.24 -17.20 6.38
CA LEU A 104 -0.15 -16.25 6.57
C LEU A 104 0.09 -15.97 8.05
N ALA A 105 -0.97 -15.73 8.83
CA ALA A 105 -0.88 -15.51 10.27
C ALA A 105 -0.22 -16.70 10.99
N ALA A 106 -0.63 -17.93 10.68
CA ALA A 106 -0.02 -19.13 11.23
C ALA A 106 1.46 -19.27 10.85
N ALA A 107 1.82 -18.98 9.60
CA ALA A 107 3.20 -19.08 9.11
C ALA A 107 4.14 -18.01 9.71
N VAL A 108 3.60 -16.85 10.08
CA VAL A 108 4.33 -15.80 10.79
C VAL A 108 4.42 -16.09 12.29
N GLY A 109 3.63 -17.03 12.82
CA GLY A 109 3.64 -17.46 14.22
C GLY A 109 2.53 -16.88 15.08
N ILE A 110 1.52 -16.26 14.44
CA ILE A 110 0.31 -15.77 15.11
C ILE A 110 -0.61 -16.98 15.31
N HIS A 111 -0.83 -17.35 16.57
CA HIS A 111 -1.70 -18.47 16.94
C HIS A 111 -2.92 -17.91 17.66
N SER A 112 -4.11 -18.07 17.06
CA SER A 112 -5.36 -17.64 17.66
C SER A 112 -6.42 -18.75 17.61
N PRO A 113 -7.23 -18.95 18.67
CA PRO A 113 -8.27 -20.00 18.71
C PRO A 113 -9.28 -19.88 17.56
N VAL A 114 -9.55 -18.67 17.07
CA VAL A 114 -10.50 -18.42 15.97
C VAL A 114 -10.02 -18.93 14.61
N MET A 115 -8.74 -19.29 14.48
CA MET A 115 -8.14 -19.79 13.24
C MET A 115 -8.34 -21.30 13.04
N THR A 116 -8.64 -22.04 14.12
CA THR A 116 -8.75 -23.50 14.12
C THR A 116 -9.70 -24.11 13.07
N PRO A 117 -10.88 -23.53 12.76
CA PRO A 117 -11.73 -24.09 11.70
C PRO A 117 -11.13 -23.89 10.30
N TYR A 118 -10.32 -22.85 10.08
CA TYR A 118 -9.80 -22.48 8.76
C TYR A 118 -8.44 -23.12 8.43
N LEU A 119 -7.68 -23.57 9.45
CA LEU A 119 -6.39 -24.25 9.28
C LEU A 119 -6.52 -25.72 8.83
N ASN A 120 -7.68 -26.34 9.09
CA ASN A 120 -7.90 -27.79 8.93
C ASN A 120 -8.80 -28.17 7.74
N GLN A 121 -9.23 -27.20 6.92
CA GLN A 121 -10.04 -27.47 5.72
C GLN A 121 -9.13 -27.54 4.49
N PRO A 122 -9.08 -28.67 3.75
CA PRO A 122 -8.40 -28.75 2.46
C PRO A 122 -8.94 -27.69 1.50
N PRO A 123 -8.17 -27.22 0.50
CA PRO A 123 -8.71 -26.35 -0.54
C PRO A 123 -9.89 -27.08 -1.18
N GLU A 124 -11.10 -26.63 -0.89
CA GLU A 124 -12.30 -27.16 -1.49
C GLU A 124 -12.16 -26.93 -2.99
N ALA A 125 -12.00 -28.04 -3.72
CA ALA A 125 -11.84 -28.02 -5.16
C ALA A 125 -13.05 -27.28 -5.74
N ALA A 126 -12.78 -26.13 -6.36
CA ALA A 126 -13.78 -25.39 -7.10
C ALA A 126 -14.49 -26.34 -8.09
N PRO A 127 -15.83 -26.32 -8.18
CA PRO A 127 -16.56 -27.10 -9.18
C PRO A 127 -16.21 -26.67 -10.61
#